data_AF-A0A5K7YMI0-F1
#
_entry.id   AF-A0A5K7YMI0-F1
#
_cell.length_a   1.000
_cell.length_b   1.000
_cell.length_c   1.000
_cell.angle_alpha   90.00
_cell.angle_beta   90.00
_cell.angle_gamma   90.00
#
_symmetry.space_group_name_H-M   'P 1'
#
loop_
_entity.id
_entity.type
_entity.pdbx_description
1 polymer ?
#
loop_
_entity_poly.entity_id
_entity_poly.type
_entity_poly.pdbx_seq_one_letter_code
_entity_poly.pdbx_strand_id
1 'polypeptide(L)'
;MINALKARGADGALAEILAQNPLPGLTGRLCYHPCQSRCVRRELDQPVAIQQIERYLADRNATGPQPIEPTDVGRVAVLGAGPFGLACAYFLRLKGVDVAVMDDDARAGGYLLETPPGKLDPGVLDREIDRLVRRVHLDLQLGQAVSGDDIPRLADQFDAVILDPTSRGAAAIRSGFSSAFNPYDDRFPADTAQAVELPEKWLPFKPAMIAHYIGAGHMAAKRIAGQLSGNPAKAARLVEMDGQVSGDDIKLERFQNSAPAACRDRKRQTACTRESILEEADRCLSCGTCNGCGQCVRYCPDASIRRNETGVAVDLFHCKGCGVCAYECPRGVITMEGGNS
;
A
#
# COMPACT_ATOMS: atom_id res chain seq x y z
N MET A 1 -9.13 2.88 -2.57
CA MET A 1 -9.58 1.72 -3.39
C MET A 1 -11.10 1.61 -3.52
N ILE A 2 -11.87 1.25 -2.49
CA ILE A 2 -13.31 0.92 -2.63
C ILE A 2 -14.15 2.12 -3.10
N ASN A 3 -13.90 3.31 -2.54
CA ASN A 3 -14.57 4.53 -3.00
C ASN A 3 -14.25 4.83 -4.47
N ALA A 4 -13.00 4.63 -4.88
CA ALA A 4 -12.60 4.77 -6.28
C ALA A 4 -13.27 3.75 -7.19
N LEU A 5 -13.52 2.52 -6.72
CA LEU A 5 -14.28 1.52 -7.49
C LEU A 5 -15.71 2.01 -7.75
N LYS A 6 -16.36 2.57 -6.73
CA LYS A 6 -17.72 3.14 -6.86
C LYS A 6 -17.76 4.37 -7.77
N ALA A 7 -16.77 5.26 -7.64
CA ALA A 7 -16.79 6.57 -8.31
C ALA A 7 -16.15 6.58 -9.70
N ARG A 8 -15.06 5.81 -9.90
CA ARG A 8 -14.20 5.83 -11.10
C ARG A 8 -14.05 4.44 -11.75
N GLY A 9 -14.82 3.45 -11.28
CA GLY A 9 -14.78 2.09 -11.81
C GLY A 9 -13.50 1.34 -11.45
N ALA A 10 -13.37 0.15 -12.04
CA ALA A 10 -12.30 -0.78 -11.71
C ALA A 10 -10.90 -0.24 -12.04
N ASP A 11 -10.74 0.45 -13.17
CA ASP A 11 -9.43 0.91 -13.62
C ASP A 11 -8.94 2.08 -12.73
N GLY A 12 -9.82 3.02 -12.39
CA GLY A 12 -9.53 4.10 -11.45
C GLY A 12 -9.29 3.61 -10.02
N ALA A 13 -9.89 2.48 -9.62
CA ALA A 13 -9.61 1.83 -8.35
C ALA A 13 -8.25 1.13 -8.34
N LEU A 14 -7.91 0.41 -9.40
CA LEU A 14 -6.62 -0.24 -9.54
C LEU A 14 -5.48 0.79 -9.58
N ALA A 15 -5.65 1.91 -10.29
CA ALA A 15 -4.69 3.01 -10.30
C ALA A 15 -4.39 3.54 -8.87
N GLU A 16 -5.43 3.67 -8.03
CA GLU A 16 -5.27 4.11 -6.64
C GLU A 16 -4.59 3.06 -5.76
N ILE A 17 -4.83 1.76 -6.01
CA ILE A 17 -4.07 0.70 -5.33
C ILE A 17 -2.59 0.78 -5.71
N LEU A 18 -2.29 0.91 -7.00
CA LEU A 18 -0.91 0.92 -7.51
C LEU A 18 -0.08 2.08 -6.98
N ALA A 19 -0.71 3.20 -6.64
CA ALA A 19 -0.04 4.31 -5.97
C ALA A 19 0.50 3.95 -4.55
N GLN A 20 0.05 2.84 -3.96
CA GLN A 20 0.39 2.42 -2.59
C GLN A 20 0.92 0.99 -2.49
N ASN A 21 0.57 0.14 -3.45
CA ASN A 21 0.91 -1.27 -3.50
C ASN A 21 1.23 -1.65 -4.96
N PRO A 22 2.50 -1.95 -5.29
CA PRO A 22 2.91 -2.37 -6.63
C PRO A 22 2.44 -3.78 -6.99
N LEU A 23 2.15 -4.61 -5.99
CA LEU A 23 1.90 -6.04 -6.13
C LEU A 23 0.48 -6.48 -5.64
N PRO A 24 -0.62 -5.81 -6.03
CA PRO A 24 -1.99 -6.09 -5.59
C PRO A 24 -2.48 -7.50 -5.92
N GLY A 25 -1.99 -8.11 -7.00
CA GLY A 25 -2.39 -9.47 -7.36
C GLY A 25 -1.83 -10.50 -6.41
N LEU A 26 -0.72 -10.19 -5.75
CA LEU A 26 -0.12 -11.01 -4.72
C LEU A 26 -0.75 -10.76 -3.35
N THR A 27 -0.95 -9.50 -2.94
CA THR A 27 -1.64 -9.20 -1.67
C THR A 27 -3.06 -9.73 -1.67
N GLY A 28 -3.83 -9.58 -2.77
CA GLY A 28 -5.18 -10.13 -2.93
C GLY A 28 -5.27 -11.66 -2.85
N ARG A 29 -4.15 -12.38 -2.91
CA ARG A 29 -4.10 -13.86 -2.84
C ARG A 29 -3.44 -14.38 -1.58
N LEU A 30 -2.31 -13.78 -1.22
CA LEU A 30 -1.44 -14.29 -0.16
C LEU A 30 -1.70 -13.61 1.18
N CYS A 31 -1.98 -12.30 1.21
CA CYS A 31 -2.06 -11.54 2.45
C CYS A 31 -3.03 -12.18 3.44
N TYR A 32 -2.74 -12.04 4.74
CA TYR A 32 -3.67 -12.43 5.80
C TYR A 32 -4.81 -11.41 6.03
N HIS A 33 -4.81 -10.31 5.25
CA HIS A 33 -5.81 -9.24 5.23
C HIS A 33 -6.19 -8.69 6.63
N PRO A 34 -5.23 -8.11 7.37
CA PRO A 34 -5.52 -7.43 8.63
C PRO A 34 -6.57 -6.31 8.47
N CYS A 35 -6.66 -5.72 7.27
CA CYS A 35 -7.66 -4.73 6.90
C CYS A 35 -9.10 -5.24 7.07
N GLN A 36 -9.38 -6.51 6.76
CA GLN A 36 -10.71 -7.10 6.95
C GLN A 36 -10.97 -7.41 8.43
N SER A 37 -9.94 -7.81 9.18
CA SER A 37 -10.05 -8.04 10.63
C SER A 37 -10.38 -6.77 11.40
N ARG A 38 -9.98 -5.60 10.89
CA ARG A 38 -10.26 -4.28 11.46
C ARG A 38 -11.43 -3.55 10.80
N CYS A 39 -12.17 -4.21 9.92
CA CYS A 39 -13.32 -3.59 9.24
C CYS A 39 -14.44 -3.34 10.26
N VAL A 40 -14.82 -2.09 10.48
CA VAL A 40 -15.90 -1.71 11.43
C VAL A 40 -17.21 -2.44 11.13
N ARG A 41 -17.50 -2.72 9.86
CA ARG A 41 -18.75 -3.42 9.45
C ARG A 41 -18.93 -4.79 10.10
N ARG A 42 -17.87 -5.38 10.66
CA ARG A 42 -17.95 -6.62 11.45
C ARG A 42 -18.89 -6.52 12.65
N GLU A 43 -19.12 -5.31 13.17
CA GLU A 43 -20.02 -5.04 14.30
C GLU A 43 -21.49 -4.95 13.86
N LEU A 44 -21.74 -4.70 12.57
CA LEU A 44 -23.07 -4.65 11.98
C LEU A 44 -23.48 -6.03 11.43
N ASP A 45 -22.66 -6.60 10.55
CA ASP A 45 -22.92 -7.92 9.96
C ASP A 45 -21.63 -8.74 9.73
N GLN A 46 -20.98 -8.58 8.59
CA GLN A 46 -19.73 -9.21 8.22
C GLN A 46 -18.79 -8.19 7.55
N PRO A 47 -17.47 -8.33 7.75
CA PRO A 47 -16.47 -7.51 7.07
C PRO A 47 -16.67 -7.48 5.56
N VAL A 48 -16.30 -6.35 4.95
CA VAL A 48 -16.15 -6.25 3.50
C VAL A 48 -15.03 -7.19 3.06
N ALA A 49 -15.25 -7.93 1.98
CA ALA A 49 -14.24 -8.82 1.37
C ALA A 49 -13.22 -8.01 0.54
N ILE A 50 -12.49 -7.11 1.20
CA ILE A 50 -11.42 -6.27 0.63
C ILE A 50 -10.44 -7.11 -0.19
N GLN A 51 -10.08 -8.29 0.30
CA GLN A 51 -9.22 -9.25 -0.39
C GLN A 51 -9.71 -9.54 -1.81
N GLN A 52 -10.99 -9.84 -1.93
CA GLN A 52 -11.56 -10.28 -3.21
C GLN A 52 -11.72 -9.10 -4.17
N ILE A 53 -12.05 -7.92 -3.64
CA ILE A 53 -12.05 -6.67 -4.41
C ILE A 53 -10.65 -6.39 -4.94
N GLU A 54 -9.62 -6.43 -4.09
CA GLU A 54 -8.23 -6.22 -4.49
C GLU A 54 -7.77 -7.24 -5.55
N ARG A 55 -8.06 -8.53 -5.33
CA ARG A 55 -7.77 -9.60 -6.28
C ARG A 55 -8.42 -9.37 -7.64
N TYR A 56 -9.73 -9.07 -7.65
CA TYR A 56 -10.48 -8.80 -8.87
C TYR A 56 -9.89 -7.60 -9.63
N LEU A 57 -9.54 -6.54 -8.92
CA LEU A 57 -8.95 -5.35 -9.52
C LEU A 57 -7.56 -5.64 -10.08
N ALA A 58 -6.73 -6.39 -9.37
CA ALA A 58 -5.37 -6.71 -9.80
C ALA A 58 -5.30 -7.57 -11.07
N ASP A 59 -6.31 -8.42 -11.29
CA ASP A 59 -6.41 -9.27 -12.48
C ASP A 59 -6.79 -8.47 -13.75
N ARG A 60 -7.11 -7.18 -13.61
CA ARG A 60 -7.41 -6.27 -14.73
C ARG A 60 -6.18 -5.48 -15.13
N ASN A 61 -6.23 -4.93 -16.35
CA ASN A 61 -5.21 -4.01 -16.82
C ASN A 61 -5.75 -2.58 -16.72
N ALA A 62 -5.09 -1.71 -15.95
CA ALA A 62 -5.44 -0.29 -15.83
C ALA A 62 -4.23 0.60 -16.12
N THR A 63 -4.46 1.87 -16.42
CA THR A 63 -3.42 2.90 -16.41
C THR A 63 -3.18 3.33 -14.96
N GLY A 64 -2.04 2.92 -14.40
CA GLY A 64 -1.57 3.37 -13.08
C GLY A 64 -0.70 4.62 -13.21
N PRO A 65 -0.17 5.14 -12.09
CA PRO A 65 0.87 6.17 -12.17
C PRO A 65 2.03 5.64 -13.00
N GLN A 66 2.42 6.42 -14.01
CA GLN A 66 3.62 6.18 -14.80
C GLN A 66 4.82 6.75 -14.04
N PRO A 67 6.02 6.19 -14.24
CA PRO A 67 7.25 6.71 -13.69
C PRO A 67 7.40 8.15 -14.12
N ILE A 68 7.93 8.95 -13.21
CA ILE A 68 8.52 10.21 -13.60
C ILE A 68 9.80 9.81 -14.34
N GLU A 69 10.02 10.40 -15.53
CA GLU A 69 11.29 10.20 -16.25
C GLU A 69 12.46 10.35 -15.28
N PRO A 70 13.50 9.50 -15.36
CA PRO A 70 14.67 9.65 -14.50
C PRO A 70 15.10 11.12 -14.48
N THR A 71 15.20 11.65 -13.28
CA THR A 71 15.69 13.00 -13.03
C THR A 71 17.09 12.89 -12.45
N ASP A 72 17.79 14.00 -12.31
CA ASP A 72 19.09 14.06 -11.62
C ASP A 72 18.98 13.86 -10.09
N VAL A 73 17.98 13.08 -9.62
CA VAL A 73 17.81 12.75 -8.19
C VAL A 73 18.85 11.73 -7.74
N GLY A 74 19.25 10.77 -8.58
CA GLY A 74 20.30 9.80 -8.27
C GLY A 74 20.05 8.41 -8.84
N ARG A 75 21.02 7.53 -8.65
CA ARG A 75 21.07 6.14 -9.15
C ARG A 75 21.17 5.16 -7.99
N VAL A 76 20.33 4.13 -7.99
CA VAL A 76 20.26 3.12 -6.91
C VAL A 76 20.37 1.71 -7.48
N ALA A 77 21.20 0.88 -6.85
CA ALA A 77 21.23 -0.55 -7.08
C ALA A 77 20.41 -1.27 -6.00
N VAL A 78 19.50 -2.16 -6.42
CA VAL A 78 18.75 -3.06 -5.53
C VAL A 78 19.23 -4.49 -5.79
N LEU A 79 19.89 -5.08 -4.80
CA LEU A 79 20.38 -6.45 -4.84
C LEU A 79 19.30 -7.41 -4.34
N GLY A 80 18.58 -8.00 -5.28
CA GLY A 80 17.50 -8.94 -5.09
C GLY A 80 16.17 -8.45 -5.64
N ALA A 81 15.47 -9.33 -6.35
CA ALA A 81 14.19 -9.15 -7.00
C ALA A 81 13.06 -9.87 -6.25
N GLY A 82 13.13 -9.91 -4.92
CA GLY A 82 12.04 -10.33 -4.05
C GLY A 82 10.96 -9.25 -3.89
N PRO A 83 9.87 -9.53 -3.15
CA PRO A 83 8.77 -8.57 -2.98
C PRO A 83 9.19 -7.24 -2.33
N PHE A 84 10.18 -7.23 -1.44
CA PHE A 84 10.71 -5.98 -0.89
C PHE A 84 11.48 -5.20 -1.97
N GLY A 85 12.40 -5.86 -2.68
CA GLY A 85 13.27 -5.22 -3.68
C GLY A 85 12.47 -4.65 -4.85
N LEU A 86 11.52 -5.44 -5.37
CA LEU A 86 10.59 -5.01 -6.42
C LEU A 86 9.74 -3.81 -5.99
N ALA A 87 9.24 -3.80 -4.75
CA ALA A 87 8.47 -2.68 -4.25
C ALA A 87 9.34 -1.43 -4.06
N CYS A 88 10.54 -1.58 -3.48
CA CYS A 88 11.50 -0.50 -3.32
C CYS A 88 11.82 0.15 -4.67
N ALA A 89 12.21 -0.67 -5.65
CA ALA A 89 12.56 -0.21 -6.98
C ALA A 89 11.39 0.49 -7.69
N TYR A 90 10.17 -0.05 -7.58
CA TYR A 90 8.96 0.59 -8.11
C TYR A 90 8.76 2.01 -7.57
N PHE A 91 8.82 2.19 -6.24
CA PHE A 91 8.59 3.50 -5.63
C PHE A 91 9.74 4.48 -5.83
N LEU A 92 10.98 4.01 -5.95
CA LEU A 92 12.12 4.83 -6.33
C LEU A 92 11.95 5.38 -7.76
N ARG A 93 11.58 4.53 -8.73
CA ARG A 93 11.29 4.95 -10.11
C ARG A 93 10.15 5.97 -10.18
N LEU A 94 9.07 5.78 -9.41
CA LEU A 94 7.99 6.78 -9.31
C LEU A 94 8.46 8.14 -8.74
N LYS A 95 9.61 8.18 -8.06
CA LYS A 95 10.22 9.41 -7.53
C LYS A 95 11.29 9.99 -8.45
N GLY A 96 11.46 9.43 -9.66
CA GLY A 96 12.42 9.90 -10.66
C GLY A 96 13.86 9.46 -10.39
N VAL A 97 14.06 8.43 -9.56
CA VAL A 97 15.37 7.80 -9.31
C VAL A 97 15.65 6.79 -10.44
N ASP A 98 16.89 6.71 -10.91
CA ASP A 98 17.35 5.64 -11.80
C ASP A 98 17.66 4.39 -10.97
N VAL A 99 17.10 3.23 -11.35
CA VAL A 99 17.18 2.02 -10.51
C VAL A 99 17.51 0.80 -11.35
N ALA A 100 18.57 0.10 -10.96
CA ALA A 100 18.92 -1.22 -11.45
C ALA A 100 18.62 -2.27 -10.37
N VAL A 101 17.88 -3.33 -10.73
CA VAL A 101 17.62 -4.47 -9.83
C VAL A 101 18.43 -5.66 -10.34
N MET A 102 19.27 -6.23 -9.48
CA MET A 102 20.15 -7.36 -9.82
C MET A 102 19.77 -8.56 -8.96
N ASP A 103 19.59 -9.73 -9.57
CA ASP A 103 19.28 -10.97 -8.84
C ASP A 103 19.99 -12.17 -9.49
N ASP A 104 20.47 -13.10 -8.68
CA ASP A 104 21.17 -14.30 -9.11
C ASP A 104 20.21 -15.36 -9.69
N ASP A 105 18.94 -15.30 -9.33
CA ASP A 105 17.90 -16.11 -9.93
C ASP A 105 17.57 -15.65 -11.35
N ALA A 106 17.33 -16.62 -12.24
CA ALA A 106 16.86 -16.37 -13.61
C ALA A 106 15.42 -15.80 -13.66
N ARG A 107 14.71 -15.75 -12.52
CA ARG A 107 13.33 -15.27 -12.41
C ARG A 107 13.21 -14.36 -11.20
N ALA A 108 12.59 -13.21 -11.38
CA ALA A 108 12.21 -12.34 -10.27
C ALA A 108 11.09 -12.97 -9.42
N GLY A 109 11.09 -12.63 -8.13
CA GLY A 109 10.11 -13.09 -7.14
C GLY A 109 10.72 -13.48 -5.80
N GLY A 110 12.03 -13.74 -5.75
CA GLY A 110 12.72 -14.16 -4.53
C GLY A 110 12.04 -15.38 -3.87
N TYR A 111 11.83 -15.34 -2.56
CA TYR A 111 11.15 -16.42 -1.84
C TYR A 111 9.69 -16.67 -2.27
N LEU A 112 9.05 -15.78 -3.05
CA LEU A 112 7.72 -16.07 -3.62
C LEU A 112 7.75 -17.26 -4.58
N LEU A 113 8.89 -17.52 -5.22
CA LEU A 113 9.08 -18.66 -6.13
C LEU A 113 9.00 -20.01 -5.41
N GLU A 114 9.18 -20.03 -4.09
CA GLU A 114 9.03 -21.22 -3.24
C GLU A 114 7.60 -21.38 -2.70
N THR A 115 6.67 -20.51 -3.11
CA THR A 115 5.28 -20.60 -2.67
C THR A 115 4.67 -21.92 -3.13
N PRO A 116 4.09 -22.74 -2.22
CA PRO A 116 3.53 -24.03 -2.59
C PRO A 116 2.49 -23.95 -3.71
N PRO A 117 2.46 -24.94 -4.63
CA PRO A 117 1.43 -25.04 -5.65
C PRO A 117 0.02 -24.93 -5.06
N GLY A 118 -0.86 -24.21 -5.75
CA GLY A 118 -2.24 -23.96 -5.31
C GLY A 118 -2.44 -22.72 -4.43
N LYS A 119 -1.37 -22.15 -3.84
CA LYS A 119 -1.45 -20.86 -3.11
C LYS A 119 -1.24 -19.65 -4.01
N LEU A 120 -0.36 -19.76 -4.99
CA LEU A 120 -0.11 -18.73 -6.00
C LEU A 120 0.11 -19.43 -7.34
N ASP A 121 -0.65 -19.01 -8.35
CA ASP A 121 -0.41 -19.43 -9.73
C ASP A 121 0.82 -18.68 -10.26
N PRO A 122 1.81 -19.36 -10.87
CA PRO A 122 3.02 -18.71 -11.40
C PRO A 122 2.72 -17.56 -12.36
N GLY A 123 1.69 -17.70 -13.20
CA GLY A 123 1.31 -16.66 -14.15
C GLY A 123 0.78 -15.38 -13.48
N VAL A 124 0.33 -15.45 -12.22
CA VAL A 124 0.00 -14.23 -11.46
C VAL A 124 1.27 -13.45 -11.13
N LEU A 125 2.31 -14.14 -10.64
CA LEU A 125 3.58 -13.49 -10.32
C LEU A 125 4.22 -12.87 -11.56
N ASP A 126 4.26 -13.62 -12.66
CA ASP A 126 4.84 -13.13 -13.92
C ASP A 126 4.07 -11.91 -14.45
N ARG A 127 2.73 -11.92 -14.39
CA ARG A 127 1.91 -10.75 -14.77
C ARG A 127 2.16 -9.53 -13.86
N GLU A 128 2.29 -9.73 -12.56
CA GLU A 128 2.54 -8.64 -11.62
C GLU A 128 3.91 -7.99 -11.90
N ILE A 129 4.95 -8.81 -12.15
CA ILE A 129 6.30 -8.33 -12.48
C ILE A 129 6.33 -7.63 -13.85
N ASP A 130 5.75 -8.23 -14.89
CA ASP A 130 5.65 -7.61 -16.23
C ASP A 130 4.95 -6.25 -16.14
N ARG A 131 3.92 -6.15 -15.29
CA ARG A 131 3.23 -4.89 -15.04
C ARG A 131 4.12 -3.85 -14.36
N LEU A 132 5.02 -4.24 -13.45
CA LEU A 132 6.01 -3.31 -12.88
C LEU A 132 6.99 -2.84 -13.96
N VAL A 133 7.58 -3.77 -14.71
CA VAL A 133 8.54 -3.47 -15.79
C VAL A 133 7.93 -2.51 -16.81
N ARG A 134 6.72 -2.79 -17.29
CA ARG A 134 6.03 -1.94 -18.28
C ARG A 134 5.64 -0.58 -17.74
N ARG A 135 5.26 -0.50 -16.45
CA ARG A 135 4.89 0.77 -15.86
C ARG A 135 6.12 1.60 -15.60
N VAL A 136 7.01 1.14 -14.72
CA VAL A 136 8.12 1.98 -14.24
C VAL A 136 9.42 1.86 -15.03
N HIS A 137 9.42 1.13 -16.16
CA HIS A 137 10.62 0.82 -16.93
C HIS A 137 11.72 0.26 -16.03
N LEU A 138 11.35 -0.76 -15.24
CA LEU A 138 12.25 -1.36 -14.28
C LEU A 138 13.36 -2.13 -15.01
N ASP A 139 14.62 -1.75 -14.75
CA ASP A 139 15.79 -2.49 -15.24
C ASP A 139 16.01 -3.72 -14.35
N LEU A 140 15.63 -4.90 -14.86
CA LEU A 140 15.79 -6.18 -14.19
C LEU A 140 16.95 -6.97 -14.82
N GLN A 141 18.05 -7.07 -14.09
CA GLN A 141 19.25 -7.81 -14.46
C GLN A 141 19.24 -9.16 -13.72
N LEU A 142 18.54 -10.13 -14.31
CA LEU A 142 18.33 -11.46 -13.72
C LEU A 142 19.40 -12.47 -14.16
N GLY A 143 19.65 -13.49 -13.34
CA GLY A 143 20.66 -14.52 -13.59
C GLY A 143 22.09 -14.01 -13.47
N GLN A 144 22.29 -12.84 -12.85
CA GLN A 144 23.60 -12.23 -12.63
C GLN A 144 23.95 -12.34 -11.14
N ALA A 145 24.87 -13.24 -10.83
CA ALA A 145 25.37 -13.38 -9.47
C ALA A 145 26.18 -12.15 -9.08
N VAL A 146 25.75 -11.48 -8.02
CA VAL A 146 26.53 -10.46 -7.31
C VAL A 146 27.14 -11.13 -6.09
N SER A 147 28.43 -10.91 -5.83
CA SER A 147 29.09 -11.40 -4.62
C SER A 147 29.19 -10.29 -3.57
N GLY A 148 29.51 -10.66 -2.32
CA GLY A 148 29.79 -9.66 -1.28
C GLY A 148 30.96 -8.74 -1.64
N ASP A 149 31.95 -9.25 -2.39
CA ASP A 149 33.15 -8.51 -2.81
C ASP A 149 32.83 -7.46 -3.90
N ASP A 150 31.67 -7.55 -4.56
CA ASP A 150 31.22 -6.56 -5.54
C ASP A 150 30.65 -5.29 -4.89
N ILE A 151 30.29 -5.32 -3.62
CA ILE A 151 29.58 -4.23 -2.95
C ILE A 151 30.38 -2.92 -2.94
N PRO A 152 31.69 -2.89 -2.64
CA PRO A 152 32.48 -1.66 -2.71
C PRO A 152 32.47 -1.04 -4.12
N ARG A 153 32.64 -1.88 -5.15
CA ARG A 153 32.60 -1.45 -6.55
C ARG A 153 31.23 -0.89 -6.93
N LEU A 154 30.15 -1.49 -6.44
CA LEU A 154 28.79 -0.99 -6.66
C LEU A 154 28.53 0.33 -5.92
N ALA A 155 29.06 0.47 -4.70
CA ALA A 155 28.97 1.73 -3.93
C ALA A 155 29.72 2.89 -4.61
N ASP A 156 30.74 2.62 -5.43
CA ASP A 156 31.39 3.65 -6.26
C ASP A 156 30.57 4.03 -7.51
N GLN A 157 29.64 3.17 -7.95
CA GLN A 157 28.87 3.34 -9.20
C GLN A 157 27.45 3.88 -8.98
N PHE A 158 26.91 3.72 -7.78
CA PHE A 158 25.54 4.09 -7.41
C PHE A 158 25.54 4.95 -6.16
N ASP A 159 24.58 5.87 -6.06
CA ASP A 159 24.41 6.74 -4.89
C ASP A 159 23.82 5.98 -3.68
N ALA A 160 23.18 4.83 -3.92
CA ALA A 160 22.85 3.86 -2.89
C ALA A 160 22.82 2.41 -3.43
N VAL A 161 23.18 1.45 -2.58
CA VAL A 161 23.10 0.01 -2.83
C VAL A 161 22.30 -0.64 -1.72
N ILE A 162 21.21 -1.33 -2.05
CA ILE A 162 20.26 -1.87 -1.08
C ILE A 162 20.17 -3.39 -1.21
N LEU A 163 20.34 -4.12 -0.11
CA LEU A 163 20.05 -5.55 -0.07
C LEU A 163 18.57 -5.83 0.16
N ASP A 164 17.94 -6.57 -0.75
CA ASP A 164 16.60 -7.13 -0.54
C ASP A 164 16.67 -8.38 0.34
N PRO A 165 16.12 -8.38 1.57
CA PRO A 165 16.14 -9.53 2.48
C PRO A 165 15.11 -10.60 2.09
N THR A 166 14.31 -10.35 1.06
CA THR A 166 13.28 -11.26 0.53
C THR A 166 13.69 -11.96 -0.78
N SER A 167 14.91 -11.69 -1.27
CA SER A 167 15.56 -12.50 -2.30
C SER A 167 16.20 -13.75 -1.69
N ARG A 168 16.40 -14.80 -2.50
CA ARG A 168 16.99 -16.06 -2.01
C ARG A 168 18.50 -15.96 -1.81
N GLY A 169 19.18 -15.19 -2.66
CA GLY A 169 20.62 -14.92 -2.56
C GLY A 169 21.01 -13.98 -1.41
N ALA A 170 20.06 -13.33 -0.74
CA ALA A 170 20.33 -12.29 0.25
C ALA A 170 21.33 -12.71 1.35
N ALA A 171 21.18 -13.94 1.86
CA ALA A 171 22.03 -14.46 2.93
C ALA A 171 23.50 -14.62 2.49
N ALA A 172 23.76 -14.92 1.22
CA ALA A 172 25.10 -15.16 0.70
C ALA A 172 25.92 -13.86 0.57
N ILE A 173 25.25 -12.72 0.34
CA ILE A 173 25.92 -11.43 0.11
C ILE A 173 25.83 -10.47 1.30
N ARG A 174 25.04 -10.81 2.33
CA ARG A 174 24.83 -9.94 3.50
C ARG A 174 26.12 -9.53 4.20
N SER A 175 27.12 -10.41 4.26
CA SER A 175 28.40 -10.14 4.93
C SER A 175 29.23 -9.04 4.27
N GLY A 176 28.99 -8.72 3.00
CA GLY A 176 29.68 -7.61 2.33
C GLY A 176 29.07 -6.23 2.61
N PHE A 177 27.98 -6.16 3.38
CA PHE A 177 27.41 -4.90 3.86
C PHE A 177 27.94 -4.56 5.26
N SER A 178 28.49 -3.36 5.43
CA SER A 178 28.97 -2.84 6.71
C SER A 178 27.86 -2.24 7.57
N SER A 179 26.72 -1.92 6.98
CA SER A 179 25.60 -1.25 7.62
C SER A 179 24.29 -1.96 7.33
N ALA A 180 23.33 -1.82 8.25
CA ALA A 180 21.97 -2.25 8.04
C ALA A 180 20.99 -1.22 8.58
N PHE A 181 19.80 -1.14 7.98
CA PHE A 181 18.75 -0.24 8.46
C PHE A 181 17.38 -0.93 8.49
N ASN A 182 16.57 -0.49 9.43
CA ASN A 182 15.16 -0.84 9.50
C ASN A 182 14.34 0.25 8.80
N PRO A 183 13.56 -0.08 7.75
CA PRO A 183 12.69 0.86 7.03
C PRO A 183 11.59 1.53 7.85
N TYR A 184 11.43 1.19 9.14
CA TYR A 184 10.49 1.83 10.04
C TYR A 184 11.13 2.71 11.11
N ASP A 185 12.45 2.63 11.32
CA ASP A 185 13.13 3.44 12.35
C ASP A 185 13.49 4.84 11.83
N ASP A 186 13.46 5.87 12.67
CA ASP A 186 13.73 7.26 12.24
C ASP A 186 15.19 7.49 11.78
N ARG A 187 16.09 6.57 12.09
CA ARG A 187 17.51 6.64 11.72
C ARG A 187 17.73 5.98 10.38
N PHE A 188 18.15 6.77 9.40
CA PHE A 188 18.64 6.27 8.12
C PHE A 188 20.16 6.47 8.05
N PRO A 189 20.96 5.41 7.83
CA PRO A 189 22.42 5.52 7.74
C PRO A 189 22.87 6.43 6.60
N ALA A 190 24.01 7.09 6.76
CA ALA A 190 24.65 7.86 5.69
C ALA A 190 25.41 6.97 4.68
N ASP A 191 25.58 5.69 4.99
CA ASP A 191 26.36 4.75 4.18
C ASP A 191 25.71 4.50 2.81
N THR A 192 26.53 4.43 1.77
CA THR A 192 26.08 4.17 0.39
C THR A 192 25.50 2.77 0.25
N ALA A 193 26.09 1.76 0.89
CA ALA A 193 25.63 0.38 0.83
C ALA A 193 24.99 -0.04 2.15
N GLN A 194 23.74 -0.50 2.09
CA GLN A 194 22.95 -0.84 3.27
C GLN A 194 22.18 -2.14 3.09
N ALA A 195 22.32 -3.03 4.08
CA ALA A 195 21.42 -4.16 4.21
C ALA A 195 20.10 -3.74 4.85
N VAL A 196 19.00 -4.40 4.47
CA VAL A 196 17.70 -4.14 5.11
C VAL A 196 17.45 -5.15 6.21
N GLU A 197 17.05 -4.63 7.37
CA GLU A 197 16.63 -5.42 8.52
C GLU A 197 15.11 -5.37 8.67
N LEU A 198 14.50 -6.54 8.51
CA LEU A 198 13.09 -6.74 8.80
C LEU A 198 12.92 -7.18 10.26
N PRO A 199 11.83 -6.77 10.92
CA PRO A 199 11.45 -7.29 12.24
C PRO A 199 11.47 -8.82 12.30
N GLU A 200 12.04 -9.39 13.37
CA GLU A 200 12.20 -10.84 13.56
C GLU A 200 10.89 -11.63 13.37
N LYS A 201 9.75 -11.06 13.81
CA LYS A 201 8.42 -11.68 13.66
C LYS A 201 7.99 -11.91 12.20
N TRP A 202 8.65 -11.26 11.25
CA TRP A 202 8.42 -11.43 9.80
C TRP A 202 9.39 -12.44 9.17
N LEU A 203 10.32 -12.97 9.94
CA LEU A 203 11.29 -13.99 9.55
C LEU A 203 10.94 -15.35 10.20
N PRO A 204 11.24 -16.49 9.55
CA PRO A 204 11.61 -16.60 8.13
C PRO A 204 10.46 -16.14 7.21
N PHE A 205 10.77 -15.92 5.92
CA PHE A 205 9.80 -15.43 4.94
C PHE A 205 8.52 -16.27 4.94
N LYS A 206 7.39 -15.59 5.15
CA LYS A 206 6.04 -16.15 5.02
C LYS A 206 5.28 -15.43 3.91
N PRO A 207 4.78 -16.13 2.87
CA PRO A 207 3.97 -15.52 1.81
C PRO A 207 2.77 -14.72 2.35
N ALA A 208 2.16 -15.19 3.44
CA ALA A 208 1.03 -14.50 4.07
C ALA A 208 1.34 -13.08 4.54
N MET A 209 2.61 -12.80 4.86
CA MET A 209 3.08 -11.51 5.36
C MET A 209 3.49 -10.54 4.24
N ILE A 210 3.18 -10.85 2.97
CA ILE A 210 3.63 -10.09 1.81
C ILE A 210 3.42 -8.57 1.88
N ALA A 211 2.31 -8.13 2.47
CA ALA A 211 2.02 -6.71 2.64
C ALA A 211 3.07 -5.99 3.50
N HIS A 212 3.69 -6.68 4.46
CA HIS A 212 4.78 -6.13 5.28
C HIS A 212 6.06 -5.93 4.47
N TYR A 213 6.43 -6.88 3.62
CA TYR A 213 7.63 -6.75 2.77
C TYR A 213 7.47 -5.63 1.74
N ILE A 214 6.29 -5.55 1.11
CA ILE A 214 5.95 -4.46 0.18
C ILE A 214 5.98 -3.11 0.92
N GLY A 215 5.37 -3.05 2.10
CA GLY A 215 5.37 -1.85 2.93
C GLY A 215 6.78 -1.42 3.33
N ALA A 216 7.64 -2.37 3.69
CA ALA A 216 9.04 -2.10 4.02
C ALA A 216 9.81 -1.57 2.80
N GLY A 217 9.58 -2.14 1.60
CA GLY A 217 10.18 -1.65 0.36
C GLY A 217 9.74 -0.23 0.02
N HIS A 218 8.45 0.08 0.19
CA HIS A 218 7.93 1.44 0.03
C HIS A 218 8.59 2.42 1.01
N MET A 219 8.69 2.06 2.29
CA MET A 219 9.31 2.93 3.28
C MET A 219 10.81 3.14 3.04
N ALA A 220 11.52 2.11 2.60
CA ALA A 220 12.92 2.21 2.19
C ALA A 220 13.08 3.18 1.01
N ALA A 221 12.30 3.00 -0.06
CA ALA A 221 12.32 3.88 -1.23
C ALA A 221 12.06 5.35 -0.85
N LYS A 222 11.11 5.59 0.05
CA LYS A 222 10.77 6.91 0.56
C LYS A 222 11.96 7.58 1.26
N ARG A 223 12.74 6.85 2.05
CA ARG A 223 13.91 7.37 2.76
C ARG A 223 15.08 7.63 1.84
N ILE A 224 15.41 6.65 0.99
CA ILE A 224 16.50 6.75 0.02
C ILE A 224 16.27 7.96 -0.90
N ALA A 225 15.09 8.08 -1.52
CA ALA A 225 14.78 9.22 -2.38
C ALA A 225 14.78 10.56 -1.63
N GLY A 226 14.36 10.57 -0.36
CA GLY A 226 14.43 11.75 0.51
C GLY A 226 15.86 12.22 0.76
N GLN A 227 16.77 11.27 1.04
CA GLN A 227 18.20 11.55 1.22
C GLN A 227 18.82 12.06 -0.09
N LEU A 228 18.65 11.33 -1.19
CA LEU A 228 19.25 11.66 -2.47
C LEU A 228 18.82 13.03 -2.99
N SER A 229 17.55 13.40 -2.79
CA SER A 229 17.04 14.71 -3.22
C SER A 229 17.32 15.88 -2.27
N GLY A 230 17.92 15.63 -1.09
CA GLY A 230 18.11 16.65 -0.05
C GLY A 230 16.81 17.24 0.50
N ASN A 231 15.64 16.67 0.15
CA ASN A 231 14.33 17.17 0.53
C ASN A 231 13.51 16.06 1.22
N PRO A 232 13.41 16.08 2.57
CA PRO A 232 12.58 15.12 3.29
C PRO A 232 11.09 15.24 2.94
N ALA A 233 10.62 16.33 2.30
CA ALA A 233 9.27 16.44 1.77
C ALA A 233 9.06 15.68 0.44
N LYS A 234 10.09 15.31 -0.33
CA LYS A 234 9.96 14.26 -1.37
C LYS A 234 9.84 12.86 -0.76
N ALA A 235 10.20 12.73 0.51
CA ALA A 235 9.78 11.63 1.36
C ALA A 235 8.35 11.83 1.92
N ALA A 236 7.59 12.88 1.57
CA ALA A 236 6.24 13.06 2.10
C ALA A 236 5.30 11.91 1.71
N ARG A 237 4.41 11.60 2.66
CA ARG A 237 3.39 10.54 2.62
C ARG A 237 2.52 10.70 1.36
N LEU A 238 2.50 9.71 0.48
CA LEU A 238 1.39 9.57 -0.46
C LEU A 238 0.18 9.18 0.40
N VAL A 239 -0.75 10.12 0.56
CA VAL A 239 -2.03 10.02 1.29
C VAL A 239 -1.86 9.62 2.76
N GLU A 240 -1.99 10.60 3.66
CA GLU A 240 -2.41 10.29 5.02
C GLU A 240 -3.81 9.67 4.93
N MET A 241 -3.92 8.38 5.26
CA MET A 241 -5.19 7.90 5.77
C MET A 241 -5.36 8.59 7.12
N ASP A 242 -6.14 9.67 7.14
CA ASP A 242 -6.64 10.27 8.36
C ASP A 242 -7.14 9.17 9.29
N GLY A 243 -6.88 9.36 10.60
CA GLY A 243 -7.05 8.36 11.65
C GLY A 243 -8.28 7.48 11.44
N GLN A 244 -8.09 6.16 11.51
CA GLN A 244 -9.20 5.23 11.46
C GLN A 244 -10.19 5.59 12.58
N VAL A 245 -11.40 5.97 12.19
CA VAL A 245 -12.52 6.22 13.11
C VAL A 245 -12.85 4.94 13.87
N SER A 246 -13.09 5.04 15.18
CA SER A 246 -13.46 3.89 16.02
C SER A 246 -14.81 3.32 15.58
N GLY A 247 -15.06 2.04 15.87
CA GLY A 247 -16.39 1.45 15.70
C GLY A 247 -17.45 2.21 16.50
N ASP A 248 -17.09 2.65 17.71
CA ASP A 248 -17.97 3.41 18.62
C ASP A 248 -18.39 4.78 18.06
N ASP A 249 -17.57 5.38 17.20
CA ASP A 249 -17.86 6.67 16.57
C ASP A 249 -18.81 6.54 15.35
N ILE A 250 -19.13 5.31 14.95
CA ILE A 250 -19.95 5.02 13.77
C ILE A 250 -21.35 4.62 14.21
N LYS A 251 -22.33 5.40 13.80
CA LYS A 251 -23.75 5.14 14.05
C LYS A 251 -24.28 4.02 13.16
N LEU A 252 -24.08 2.78 13.59
CA LEU A 252 -24.46 1.57 12.87
C LEU A 252 -25.96 1.50 12.57
N GLU A 253 -26.82 2.09 13.39
CA GLU A 253 -28.28 2.17 13.19
C GLU A 253 -28.68 2.93 11.92
N ARG A 254 -27.76 3.70 11.33
CA ARG A 254 -27.98 4.44 10.07
C ARG A 254 -27.61 3.64 8.84
N PHE A 255 -27.03 2.45 9.01
CA PHE A 255 -26.64 1.57 7.93
C PHE A 255 -27.52 0.33 7.92
N GLN A 256 -27.78 -0.16 6.73
CA GLN A 256 -28.55 -1.38 6.54
C GLN A 256 -27.61 -2.59 6.63
N ASN A 257 -28.08 -3.62 7.32
CA ASN A 257 -27.53 -4.96 7.19
C ASN A 257 -27.63 -5.39 5.72
N SER A 258 -26.57 -6.03 5.22
CA SER A 258 -26.61 -6.65 3.91
C SER A 258 -25.86 -7.96 3.90
N ALA A 259 -26.49 -8.94 3.25
CA ALA A 259 -25.88 -10.23 3.00
C ALA A 259 -24.54 -10.03 2.27
N PRO A 260 -23.50 -10.79 2.64
CA PRO A 260 -22.26 -10.77 1.91
C PRO A 260 -22.44 -11.25 0.46
N ALA A 261 -21.69 -10.66 -0.47
CA ALA A 261 -21.75 -11.11 -1.85
C ALA A 261 -21.20 -12.54 -1.99
N ALA A 262 -21.58 -13.24 -3.07
CA ALA A 262 -21.17 -14.62 -3.32
C ALA A 262 -19.64 -14.81 -3.38
N CYS A 263 -18.93 -13.77 -3.82
CA CYS A 263 -17.47 -13.70 -3.93
C CYS A 263 -16.79 -13.53 -2.55
N ARG A 264 -16.62 -14.63 -1.78
CA ARG A 264 -15.92 -14.58 -0.47
C ARG A 264 -14.99 -15.73 -0.17
N ASP A 265 -15.13 -16.84 -0.87
CA ASP A 265 -14.37 -18.03 -0.54
C ASP A 265 -12.89 -17.85 -0.92
N ARG A 266 -12.04 -17.75 0.11
CA ARG A 266 -10.58 -17.62 0.00
C ARG A 266 -9.94 -18.87 -0.62
N LYS A 267 -10.59 -20.03 -0.52
CA LYS A 267 -10.11 -21.32 -1.05
C LYS A 267 -10.54 -21.56 -2.49
N ARG A 268 -11.66 -20.96 -2.90
CA ARG A 268 -12.12 -21.03 -4.29
C ARG A 268 -11.33 -20.04 -5.14
N GLN A 269 -10.57 -20.59 -6.07
CA GLN A 269 -9.98 -19.80 -7.15
C GLN A 269 -11.04 -19.20 -8.10
N THR A 270 -12.34 -19.51 -7.89
CA THR A 270 -13.44 -19.03 -8.72
C THR A 270 -13.41 -17.51 -8.84
N ALA A 271 -13.24 -17.02 -10.06
CA ALA A 271 -13.17 -15.61 -10.36
C ALA A 271 -14.50 -14.94 -10.00
N CYS A 272 -14.41 -13.83 -9.27
CA CYS A 272 -15.57 -13.05 -8.91
C CYS A 272 -16.09 -12.27 -10.12
N THR A 273 -17.41 -12.20 -10.26
CA THR A 273 -18.05 -11.40 -11.30
C THR A 273 -17.96 -9.92 -10.95
N ARG A 274 -18.06 -9.05 -11.97
CA ARG A 274 -18.08 -7.60 -11.75
C ARG A 274 -19.22 -7.20 -10.82
N GLU A 275 -20.39 -7.79 -11.04
CA GLU A 275 -21.61 -7.53 -10.28
C GLU A 275 -21.40 -7.87 -8.80
N SER A 276 -20.90 -9.07 -8.50
CA SER A 276 -20.64 -9.50 -7.12
C SER A 276 -19.60 -8.62 -6.42
N ILE A 277 -18.60 -8.10 -7.15
CA ILE A 277 -17.60 -7.19 -6.60
C ILE A 277 -18.18 -5.81 -6.31
N LEU A 278 -19.08 -5.30 -7.15
CA LEU A 278 -19.77 -4.03 -6.92
C LEU A 278 -20.74 -4.14 -5.74
N GLU A 279 -21.50 -5.23 -5.66
CA GLU A 279 -22.36 -5.52 -4.51
C GLU A 279 -21.55 -5.54 -3.20
N GLU A 280 -20.41 -6.24 -3.19
CA GLU A 280 -19.55 -6.30 -2.01
C GLU A 280 -18.91 -4.94 -1.69
N ALA A 281 -18.54 -4.15 -2.70
CA ALA A 281 -18.05 -2.80 -2.52
C ALA A 281 -19.13 -1.89 -1.90
N ASP A 282 -20.39 -2.04 -2.30
CA ASP A 282 -21.52 -1.26 -1.80
C ASP A 282 -21.80 -1.46 -0.31
N ARG A 283 -21.41 -2.63 0.23
CA ARG A 283 -21.42 -2.90 1.68
C ARG A 283 -20.48 -1.98 2.46
N CYS A 284 -19.43 -1.44 1.84
CA CYS A 284 -18.45 -0.62 2.54
C CYS A 284 -19.06 0.66 3.15
N LEU A 285 -19.06 0.73 4.48
CA LEU A 285 -19.50 1.90 5.26
C LEU A 285 -18.65 3.15 4.95
N SER A 286 -17.43 2.92 4.43
CA SER A 286 -16.43 3.93 4.13
C SER A 286 -16.22 4.86 5.35
N CYS A 287 -16.18 4.24 6.52
CA CYS A 287 -15.90 4.83 7.82
C CYS A 287 -14.70 5.78 7.76
N GLY A 288 -14.78 6.93 8.44
CA GLY A 288 -13.69 7.91 8.48
C GLY A 288 -13.46 8.73 7.22
N THR A 289 -14.35 8.68 6.23
CA THR A 289 -14.28 9.58 5.06
C THR A 289 -15.62 10.29 4.87
N CYS A 290 -15.66 11.61 4.67
CA CYS A 290 -16.91 12.30 4.34
C CYS A 290 -17.47 11.78 3.00
N ASN A 291 -18.77 11.56 2.90
CA ASN A 291 -19.44 11.21 1.64
C ASN A 291 -20.50 12.24 1.21
N GLY A 292 -20.56 13.40 1.87
CA GLY A 292 -21.50 14.46 1.50
C GLY A 292 -22.98 14.14 1.76
N CYS A 293 -23.32 13.23 2.69
CA CYS A 293 -24.72 12.96 3.05
C CYS A 293 -25.44 14.21 3.63
N GLY A 294 -24.69 15.14 4.23
CA GLY A 294 -25.18 16.42 4.74
C GLY A 294 -26.07 16.33 5.98
N GLN A 295 -26.05 15.21 6.71
CA GLN A 295 -26.71 15.10 8.00
C GLN A 295 -26.21 16.19 8.97
N CYS A 296 -24.90 16.46 8.98
CA CYS A 296 -24.31 17.53 9.79
C CYS A 296 -24.86 18.93 9.46
N VAL A 297 -25.13 19.24 8.19
CA VAL A 297 -25.76 20.50 7.77
C VAL A 297 -27.21 20.55 8.22
N ARG A 298 -27.95 19.46 8.03
CA ARG A 298 -29.37 19.36 8.39
C ARG A 298 -29.61 19.53 9.89
N TYR A 299 -28.74 18.96 10.71
CA TYR A 299 -28.88 18.95 12.17
C TYR A 299 -28.11 20.08 12.86
N CYS A 300 -27.42 20.95 12.14
CA CYS A 300 -26.75 22.09 12.77
C CYS A 300 -27.79 23.12 13.25
N PRO A 301 -27.97 23.32 14.57
CA PRO A 301 -28.99 24.24 15.08
C PRO A 301 -28.62 25.70 14.81
N ASP A 302 -27.33 26.01 14.66
CA ASP A 302 -26.82 27.36 14.45
C ASP A 302 -26.58 27.69 12.97
N ALA A 303 -26.87 26.75 12.04
CA ALA A 303 -26.57 26.86 10.62
C ALA A 303 -25.09 27.18 10.28
N SER A 304 -24.18 26.86 11.20
CA SER A 304 -22.73 27.11 11.09
C SER A 304 -22.01 26.09 10.20
N ILE A 305 -22.70 25.10 9.62
CA ILE A 305 -22.10 24.10 8.72
C ILE A 305 -22.66 24.30 7.31
N ARG A 306 -21.76 24.47 6.33
CA ARG A 306 -22.12 24.65 4.91
C ARG A 306 -21.51 23.56 4.05
N ARG A 307 -22.18 23.20 2.96
CA ARG A 307 -21.60 22.34 1.92
C ARG A 307 -20.67 23.16 1.03
N ASN A 308 -19.54 22.58 0.64
CA ASN A 308 -18.65 23.10 -0.38
C ASN A 308 -18.37 22.01 -1.44
N GLU A 309 -17.49 22.28 -2.41
CA GLU A 309 -17.19 21.36 -3.50
C GLU A 309 -16.52 20.04 -3.03
N THR A 310 -15.82 20.07 -1.89
CA THR A 310 -15.03 18.92 -1.39
C THR A 310 -15.67 18.21 -0.19
N GLY A 311 -16.78 18.73 0.34
CA GLY A 311 -17.46 18.18 1.51
C GLY A 311 -18.28 19.21 2.30
N VAL A 312 -17.93 19.36 3.57
CA VAL A 312 -18.61 20.26 4.52
C VAL A 312 -17.57 21.11 5.24
N ALA A 313 -17.89 22.38 5.46
CA ALA A 313 -17.07 23.33 6.20
C ALA A 313 -17.83 23.84 7.41
N VAL A 314 -17.15 23.91 8.56
CA VAL A 314 -17.69 24.47 9.80
C VAL A 314 -17.17 25.90 9.95
N ASP A 315 -18.09 26.86 10.07
CA ASP A 315 -17.80 28.23 10.49
C ASP A 315 -17.56 28.22 12.00
N LEU A 316 -16.29 28.12 12.40
CA LEU A 316 -15.90 28.05 13.81
C LEU A 316 -16.18 29.35 14.57
N PHE A 317 -16.34 30.48 13.89
CA PHE A 317 -16.67 31.76 14.55
C PHE A 317 -18.12 31.78 15.04
N HIS A 318 -19.04 31.24 14.24
CA HIS A 318 -20.46 31.13 14.61
C HIS A 318 -20.83 29.77 15.23
N CYS A 319 -19.87 28.84 15.34
CA CYS A 319 -20.10 27.54 15.97
C CYS A 319 -20.16 27.69 17.49
N LYS A 320 -21.23 27.18 18.11
CA LYS A 320 -21.36 27.14 19.57
C LYS A 320 -20.83 25.87 20.22
N GLY A 321 -20.29 24.94 19.44
CA GLY A 321 -19.67 23.71 19.96
C GLY A 321 -20.65 22.68 20.55
N CYS A 322 -21.94 22.71 20.18
CA CYS A 322 -22.95 21.80 20.75
C CYS A 322 -22.78 20.31 20.39
N GLY A 323 -21.92 19.98 19.41
CA GLY A 323 -21.60 18.60 19.04
C GLY A 323 -22.68 17.81 18.32
N VAL A 324 -23.84 18.40 18.03
CA VAL A 324 -24.94 17.72 17.32
C VAL A 324 -24.49 17.20 15.96
N CYS A 325 -23.67 17.94 15.22
CA CYS A 325 -23.14 17.50 13.92
C CYS A 325 -22.20 16.30 14.03
N ALA A 326 -21.39 16.23 15.08
CA ALA A 326 -20.50 15.11 15.38
C ALA A 326 -21.33 13.87 15.73
N TYR A 327 -22.27 14.03 16.67
CA TYR A 327 -23.22 12.98 17.01
C TYR A 327 -23.95 12.51 15.75
N GLU A 328 -24.56 13.40 14.98
CA GLU A 328 -25.34 13.07 13.79
C GLU A 328 -24.50 12.69 12.56
N CYS A 329 -23.19 12.48 12.68
CA CYS A 329 -22.38 11.97 11.58
C CYS A 329 -22.48 10.44 11.51
N PRO A 330 -23.11 9.83 10.48
CA PRO A 330 -23.19 8.38 10.39
C PRO A 330 -21.82 7.69 10.32
N ARG A 331 -20.79 8.41 9.86
CA ARG A 331 -19.48 7.84 9.49
C ARG A 331 -18.37 8.20 10.47
N GLY A 332 -18.72 8.87 11.58
CA GLY A 332 -17.80 9.36 12.60
C GLY A 332 -16.71 10.30 12.07
N VAL A 333 -16.97 11.01 10.97
CA VAL A 333 -15.97 11.87 10.31
C VAL A 333 -15.79 13.20 11.05
N ILE A 334 -16.84 13.66 11.72
CA ILE A 334 -16.80 14.90 12.52
C ILE A 334 -16.53 14.48 13.95
N THR A 335 -15.41 14.91 14.49
CA THR A 335 -15.04 14.74 15.90
C THR A 335 -15.15 16.07 16.63
N MET A 336 -15.42 16.00 17.93
CA MET A 336 -15.30 17.16 18.81
C MET A 336 -13.89 17.14 19.38
N GLU A 337 -13.16 18.25 19.28
CA GLU A 337 -11.94 18.40 20.08
C GLU A 337 -12.36 18.44 21.55
N GLY A 338 -11.80 17.51 22.34
CA GLY A 338 -12.09 17.45 23.76
C GLY A 338 -11.72 18.77 24.42
N GLY A 339 -12.71 19.49 24.94
CA GLY A 339 -12.44 20.46 25.98
C GLY A 339 -11.85 19.69 27.17
N ASN A 340 -10.67 20.10 27.65
CA ASN A 340 -10.20 19.69 28.96
C ASN A 340 -11.30 20.03 29.97
N SER A 341 -12.04 19.01 30.40
CA SER A 341 -12.82 19.00 31.63
C SER A 341 -12.01 18.29 32.70
#